data_AF-A0A4Z1JJA5-F1
#
_entry.id   AF-A0A4Z1JJA5-F1
#
_cell.length_a   1.000
_cell.length_b   1.000
_cell.length_c   1.000
_cell.angle_alpha   90.00
_cell.angle_beta   90.00
_cell.angle_gamma   90.00
#
_symmetry.space_group_name_H-M   'P 1'
#
loop_
_entity.id
_entity.type
_entity.pdbx_description
1 polymer ?
#
loop_
_entity_poly.entity_id
_entity_poly.type
_entity_poly.pdbx_seq_one_letter_code
_entity_poly.pdbx_strand_id
1 'polypeptide(L)'
;MGGKVAMHLSSTIESLSPTKSFPRLQALTLLAPAPPTPLIFLEEMTKQQLTAYDSIEATTFVVAHVLFSSPFSEHVVSSLATNALAGNQYAKAAWPKYGMHENILEKVGNITSPTLVFAGGDDRVETVERVRKH
;
A
#
# COMPACT_ATOMS: atom_id res chain seq x y z
N MET A 1 0.73 -1.00 1.65
CA MET A 1 2.08 -1.52 1.94
C MET A 1 2.97 -1.63 0.71
N GLY A 2 2.71 -2.54 -0.24
CA GLY A 2 3.65 -2.88 -1.32
C GLY A 2 4.10 -1.69 -2.19
N GLY A 3 3.17 -0.81 -2.58
CA GLY A 3 3.49 0.37 -3.40
C GLY A 3 4.52 1.31 -2.75
N LYS A 4 4.34 1.65 -1.46
CA LYS A 4 5.25 2.53 -0.71
C LYS A 4 6.65 1.90 -0.55
N VAL A 5 6.72 0.58 -0.32
CA VAL A 5 7.98 -0.17 -0.28
C VAL A 5 8.66 -0.14 -1.65
N ALA A 6 7.93 -0.40 -2.73
CA ALA A 6 8.46 -0.38 -4.09
C ALA A 6 8.99 1.01 -4.48
N MET A 7 8.27 2.08 -4.12
CA MET A 7 8.74 3.46 -4.29
C MET A 7 10.07 3.71 -3.56
N HIS A 8 10.14 3.33 -2.27
CA HIS A 8 11.35 3.53 -1.48
C HIS A 8 12.55 2.77 -2.07
N LEU A 9 12.38 1.49 -2.41
CA LEU A 9 13.45 0.70 -3.03
C LEU A 9 13.87 1.29 -4.38
N SER A 10 12.92 1.73 -5.21
CA SER A 10 13.20 2.34 -6.50
C SER A 10 13.94 3.68 -6.36
N SER A 11 13.73 4.40 -5.26
CA SER A 11 14.46 5.65 -4.98
C SER A 11 15.92 5.46 -4.59
N THR A 12 16.32 4.25 -4.20
CA THR A 12 17.67 3.95 -3.72
C THR A 12 18.44 3.00 -4.64
N ILE A 13 17.74 2.23 -5.49
CA ILE A 13 18.33 1.17 -6.33
C ILE A 13 19.38 1.70 -7.32
N GLU A 14 19.26 2.95 -7.75
CA GLU A 14 20.21 3.60 -8.66
C GLU A 14 21.59 3.83 -8.04
N SER A 15 21.68 3.87 -6.70
CA SER A 15 22.97 3.96 -5.98
C SER A 15 23.68 2.61 -5.85
N LEU A 16 23.01 1.51 -6.22
CA LEU A 16 23.57 0.16 -6.18
C LEU A 16 24.19 -0.19 -7.54
N SER A 17 25.39 -0.77 -7.51
CA SER A 17 26.00 -1.33 -8.71
C SER A 17 25.17 -2.51 -9.24
N PRO A 18 24.71 -2.49 -10.50
CA PRO A 18 23.92 -3.58 -11.04
C PRO A 18 24.77 -4.85 -11.12
N THR A 19 24.14 -5.98 -10.83
CA THR A 19 24.76 -7.30 -10.98
C THR A 19 23.99 -8.12 -12.00
N LYS A 20 24.54 -9.26 -12.42
CA LYS A 20 23.82 -10.18 -13.32
C LYS A 20 22.50 -10.66 -12.72
N SER A 21 22.46 -10.89 -11.41
CA SER A 21 21.25 -11.35 -10.69
C SER A 21 20.33 -10.20 -10.26
N PHE A 22 20.84 -8.97 -10.25
CA PHE A 22 20.11 -7.75 -9.90
C PHE A 22 20.42 -6.68 -10.96
N PRO A 23 19.82 -6.82 -12.17
CA PRO A 23 20.01 -5.84 -13.22
C PRO A 23 19.38 -4.50 -12.81
N ARG A 24 19.77 -3.43 -13.53
CA ARG A 24 19.21 -2.10 -13.32
C ARG A 24 17.70 -2.09 -13.56
N LEU A 25 16.96 -1.43 -12.68
CA LEU A 25 15.52 -1.24 -12.82
C LEU A 25 15.19 -0.50 -14.12
N GLN A 26 14.35 -1.10 -14.96
CA GLN A 26 14.00 -0.52 -16.26
C GLN A 26 12.75 0.35 -16.20
N ALA A 27 11.76 -0.04 -15.39
CA ALA A 27 10.51 0.69 -15.22
C ALA A 27 9.83 0.26 -13.91
N LEU A 28 8.93 1.11 -13.41
CA LEU A 28 8.11 0.86 -12.24
C LEU A 28 6.63 0.97 -12.61
N THR A 29 5.81 -0.01 -12.22
CA THR A 29 4.35 0.06 -12.32
C THR A 29 3.74 -0.10 -10.94
N LEU A 30 2.93 0.88 -10.54
CA LEU A 30 2.27 0.92 -9.24
C LEU A 30 0.75 0.84 -9.43
N LEU A 31 0.13 -0.20 -8.86
CA LEU A 31 -1.31 -0.40 -8.90
C LEU A 31 -1.93 -0.01 -7.54
N ALA A 32 -2.84 0.97 -7.56
CA ALA A 32 -3.48 1.55 -6.40
C ALA A 32 -2.52 1.77 -5.22
N PRO A 33 -1.38 2.46 -5.42
CA PRO A 33 -0.43 2.66 -4.34
C PRO A 33 -0.98 3.62 -3.29
N ALA A 34 -0.67 3.35 -2.02
CA ALA A 34 -0.66 4.43 -1.04
C ALA A 34 0.38 5.49 -1.47
N PRO A 35 0.05 6.80 -1.45
CA PRO A 35 0.96 7.88 -1.78
C PRO A 35 2.23 7.86 -0.91
N PRO A 36 3.31 8.56 -1.33
CA PRO A 36 4.55 8.64 -0.56
C PRO A 36 4.39 9.42 0.76
N THR A 37 3.31 10.19 0.91
CA THR A 37 2.96 10.91 2.14
C THR A 37 2.27 9.99 3.17
N PRO A 38 2.15 10.44 4.43
CA PRO A 38 1.38 9.73 5.44
C PRO A 38 -0.09 9.57 5.03
N LEU A 39 -0.65 8.39 5.31
CA LEU A 39 -2.09 8.20 5.35
C LEU A 39 -2.59 8.65 6.72
N ILE A 40 -3.45 9.67 6.73
CA ILE A 40 -3.98 10.26 7.96
C ILE A 40 -5.46 9.88 8.05
N PHE A 41 -5.77 9.06 9.05
CA PHE A 41 -7.13 8.69 9.39
C PHE A 41 -7.67 9.56 10.53
N LEU A 42 -8.99 9.61 10.68
CA LEU A 42 -9.63 10.05 11.92
C LEU A 42 -9.22 9.09 13.05
N GLU A 43 -9.08 9.60 14.27
CA GLU A 43 -8.52 8.84 15.40
C GLU A 43 -9.21 7.48 15.65
N GLU A 44 -10.54 7.44 15.52
CA GLU A 44 -11.32 6.20 15.65
C GLU A 44 -11.03 5.19 14.54
N MET A 45 -10.85 5.64 13.31
CA MET A 45 -10.42 4.78 12.20
C MET A 45 -8.99 4.28 12.41
N THR A 46 -8.11 5.09 12.99
CA THR A 46 -6.73 4.68 13.32
C THR A 46 -6.74 3.51 14.32
N LYS A 47 -7.54 3.60 15.39
CA LYS A 47 -7.68 2.51 16.37
C LYS A 47 -8.17 1.22 15.71
N GLN A 48 -9.13 1.33 14.80
CA GLN A 48 -9.63 0.18 14.05
C GLN A 48 -8.58 -0.43 13.11
N GLN A 49 -7.76 0.39 12.45
CA GLN A 49 -6.71 -0.11 11.57
C GLN A 49 -5.62 -0.88 12.32
N LEU A 50 -5.34 -0.53 13.58
CA LEU A 50 -4.33 -1.22 14.40
C LEU A 50 -4.67 -2.70 14.64
N THR A 51 -5.95 -3.04 14.69
CA THR A 51 -6.46 -4.40 14.91
C THR A 51 -6.98 -5.07 13.63
N ALA A 52 -6.76 -4.43 12.47
CA ALA A 52 -7.30 -4.86 11.18
C ALA A 52 -6.97 -6.31 10.78
N TYR A 53 -5.90 -6.88 11.34
CA TYR A 53 -5.41 -8.21 11.01
C TYR A 53 -5.33 -9.17 12.20
N ASP A 54 -5.97 -8.83 13.32
CA ASP A 54 -5.93 -9.63 14.56
C ASP A 54 -6.82 -10.88 14.47
N SER A 55 -7.92 -10.80 13.73
CA SER A 55 -8.86 -11.90 13.53
C SER A 55 -9.45 -11.92 12.13
N ILE A 56 -10.09 -13.03 11.76
CA ILE A 56 -10.77 -13.15 10.47
C ILE A 56 -11.96 -12.19 10.39
N GLU A 57 -12.67 -11.95 11.49
CA GLU A 57 -13.78 -11.01 11.58
C GLU A 57 -13.31 -9.57 11.34
N ALA A 58 -12.24 -9.15 12.03
CA ALA A 58 -11.65 -7.82 11.85
C ALA A 58 -11.14 -7.62 10.41
N THR A 59 -10.46 -8.63 9.85
CA THR A 59 -9.93 -8.57 8.49
C THR A 59 -11.07 -8.51 7.46
N THR A 60 -12.11 -9.33 7.65
CA THR A 60 -13.31 -9.35 6.79
C THR A 60 -14.01 -7.99 6.81
N PHE A 61 -14.14 -7.38 7.98
CA PHE A 61 -14.72 -6.04 8.11
C PHE A 61 -13.93 -5.01 7.29
N VAL A 62 -12.59 -4.99 7.44
CA VAL A 62 -11.73 -4.05 6.71
C VAL A 62 -11.81 -4.29 5.21
N VAL A 63 -11.75 -5.53 4.75
CA VAL A 63 -11.90 -5.86 3.33
C VAL A 63 -13.24 -5.36 2.79
N ALA A 64 -14.35 -5.66 3.47
CA ALA A 64 -15.69 -5.33 3.00
C ALA A 64 -16.01 -3.83 3.01
N HIS A 65 -15.46 -3.06 3.96
CA HIS A 65 -15.89 -1.68 4.21
C HIS A 65 -14.82 -0.62 3.91
N VAL A 66 -13.54 -1.01 3.82
CA VAL A 66 -12.42 -0.07 3.56
C VAL A 66 -11.87 -0.25 2.16
N LEU A 67 -11.73 -1.48 1.66
CA LEU A 67 -11.10 -1.75 0.37
C LEU A 67 -12.06 -1.69 -0.82
N PHE A 68 -13.37 -1.78 -0.57
CA PHE A 68 -14.40 -1.74 -1.60
C PHE A 68 -15.27 -0.49 -1.49
N SER A 69 -15.55 0.15 -2.63
CA SER A 69 -16.44 1.30 -2.73
C SER A 69 -17.93 0.92 -2.76
N SER A 70 -18.22 -0.35 -3.08
CA SER A 70 -19.55 -0.96 -3.16
C SER A 70 -19.53 -2.41 -2.63
N PRO A 71 -20.67 -2.97 -2.23
CA PRO A 71 -20.75 -4.38 -1.84
C PRO A 71 -20.17 -5.31 -2.93
N PHE A 72 -19.49 -6.35 -2.51
CA PHE A 72 -18.88 -7.35 -3.37
C PHE A 72 -19.33 -8.76 -2.95
N SER A 73 -19.12 -9.76 -3.81
CA SER A 73 -19.55 -11.13 -3.49
C SER A 73 -18.87 -11.67 -2.23
N GLU A 74 -19.65 -12.34 -1.37
CA GLU A 74 -19.16 -12.86 -0.09
C GLU A 74 -17.95 -13.78 -0.25
N HIS A 75 -17.93 -14.62 -1.29
CA HIS A 75 -16.80 -15.51 -1.60
C HIS A 75 -15.50 -14.74 -1.83
N VAL A 76 -15.56 -13.60 -2.54
CA VAL A 76 -14.36 -12.81 -2.82
C VAL A 76 -13.90 -12.07 -1.57
N VAL A 77 -14.83 -11.50 -0.79
CA VAL A 77 -14.51 -10.87 0.50
C VAL A 77 -13.83 -11.89 1.42
N SER A 78 -14.39 -13.08 1.56
CA SER A 78 -13.85 -14.17 2.39
C SER A 78 -12.46 -14.63 1.91
N SER A 79 -12.29 -14.79 0.59
CA SER A 79 -11.00 -15.16 -0.01
C SER A 79 -9.92 -14.11 0.26
N LEU A 80 -10.25 -12.83 0.08
CA LEU A 80 -9.33 -11.73 0.34
C LEU A 80 -8.99 -11.60 1.82
N ALA A 81 -9.96 -11.77 2.71
CA ALA A 81 -9.72 -11.73 4.15
C ALA A 81 -8.80 -12.86 4.61
N THR A 82 -9.02 -14.08 4.11
CA THR A 82 -8.15 -15.23 4.39
C THR A 82 -6.73 -14.99 3.91
N ASN A 83 -6.56 -14.49 2.69
CA ASN A 83 -5.25 -14.18 2.12
C ASN A 83 -4.53 -13.06 2.87
N ALA A 84 -5.25 -12.00 3.25
CA ALA A 84 -4.69 -10.89 4.03
C ALA A 84 -4.24 -11.37 5.42
N LEU A 85 -5.01 -12.24 6.07
CA LEU A 85 -4.68 -12.80 7.38
C LEU A 85 -3.48 -13.76 7.31
N ALA A 86 -3.32 -14.50 6.21
CA ALA A 86 -2.16 -15.35 5.94
C ALA A 86 -0.88 -14.56 5.57
N GLY A 87 -0.97 -13.23 5.42
CA GLY A 87 0.15 -12.36 5.13
C GLY A 87 1.26 -12.42 6.20
N ASN A 88 2.47 -12.02 5.81
CA ASN A 88 3.63 -12.00 6.69
C ASN A 88 3.35 -11.24 8.00
N GLN A 89 3.67 -11.86 9.14
CA GLN A 89 3.38 -11.28 10.47
C GLN A 89 3.98 -9.88 10.69
N TYR A 90 5.18 -9.64 10.18
CA TYR A 90 5.85 -8.35 10.32
C TYR A 90 5.20 -7.30 9.43
N ALA A 91 4.80 -7.66 8.21
CA ALA A 91 4.05 -6.79 7.32
C ALA A 91 2.70 -6.35 7.92
N LYS A 92 1.92 -7.32 8.44
CA LYS A 92 0.62 -7.06 9.07
C LYS A 92 0.73 -6.17 10.30
N ALA A 93 1.80 -6.32 11.09
CA ALA A 93 2.04 -5.46 12.24
C ALA A 93 2.60 -4.08 11.85
N ALA A 94 3.53 -4.04 10.90
CA ALA A 94 4.25 -2.82 10.51
C ALA A 94 3.34 -1.81 9.83
N TRP A 95 2.50 -2.27 8.90
CA TRP A 95 1.72 -1.37 8.07
C TRP A 95 0.78 -0.46 8.90
N PRO A 96 -0.07 -0.98 9.80
CA PRO A 96 -0.90 -0.13 10.67
C PRO A 96 -0.13 0.66 11.70
N LYS A 97 0.93 0.08 12.28
CA LYS A 97 1.65 0.72 13.39
C LYS A 97 2.47 1.93 12.94
N TYR A 98 3.15 1.83 11.79
CA TYR A 98 4.05 2.89 11.32
C TYR A 98 4.10 3.02 9.80
N GLY A 99 4.00 1.94 9.04
CA GLY A 99 4.24 1.96 7.60
C GLY A 99 3.29 2.87 6.81
N MET A 100 2.01 2.94 7.18
CA MET A 100 1.07 3.87 6.54
C MET A 100 1.36 5.34 6.88
N HIS A 101 1.96 5.60 8.04
CA HIS A 101 2.31 6.93 8.54
C HIS A 101 3.67 7.44 8.04
N GLU A 102 4.49 6.57 7.45
CA GLU A 102 5.79 6.95 6.89
C GLU A 102 5.64 8.02 5.79
N ASN A 103 6.50 9.03 5.85
CA ASN A 103 6.65 10.05 4.82
C ASN A 103 7.95 9.81 4.04
N ILE A 104 7.82 9.36 2.80
CA ILE A 104 8.94 9.12 1.89
C ILE A 104 8.96 10.11 0.71
N LEU A 105 8.21 11.22 0.80
CA LEU A 105 8.06 12.18 -0.30
C LEU A 105 9.41 12.71 -0.83
N GLU A 106 10.33 13.05 0.06
CA GLU A 106 11.66 13.53 -0.34
C GLU A 106 12.49 12.47 -1.06
N LYS A 107 12.24 11.18 -0.78
CA LYS A 107 12.97 10.07 -1.39
C LYS A 107 12.44 9.77 -2.79
N VAL A 108 11.13 9.81 -3.01
CA VAL A 108 10.55 9.40 -4.30
C VAL A 108 10.97 10.30 -5.47
N GLY A 109 11.42 11.53 -5.21
CA GLY A 109 12.04 12.39 -6.23
C GLY A 109 13.33 11.82 -6.84
N ASN A 110 13.96 10.83 -6.20
CA ASN A 110 15.15 10.15 -6.72
C ASN A 110 14.82 8.99 -7.67
N ILE A 111 13.54 8.66 -7.88
CA ILE A 111 13.14 7.63 -8.83
C ILE A 111 13.36 8.17 -10.25
N THR A 112 14.34 7.62 -10.96
CA THR A 112 14.68 8.03 -12.34
C THR A 112 14.08 7.12 -13.41
N SER A 113 13.68 5.90 -13.03
CA SER A 113 13.07 4.94 -13.97
C SER A 113 11.68 5.41 -14.43
N PRO A 114 11.31 5.19 -15.69
CA PRO A 114 9.94 5.37 -16.17
C PRO A 114 8.92 4.74 -15.22
N THR A 115 7.97 5.54 -14.75
CA THR A 115 7.00 5.12 -13.72
C THR A 115 5.58 5.31 -14.23
N LEU A 116 4.77 4.25 -14.14
CA LEU A 116 3.34 4.25 -14.44
C LEU A 116 2.55 4.00 -13.17
N VAL A 117 1.59 4.87 -12.86
CA VAL A 117 0.74 4.77 -11.68
C VAL A 117 -0.72 4.63 -12.09
N PHE A 118 -1.36 3.55 -11.63
CA PHE A 118 -2.79 3.34 -11.76
C PHE A 118 -3.48 3.67 -10.44
N ALA A 119 -4.27 4.74 -10.41
CA ALA A 119 -5.12 5.07 -9.27
C ALA A 119 -6.48 4.36 -9.40
N GLY A 120 -7.05 3.90 -8.29
CA GLY A 120 -8.42 3.39 -8.26
C GLY A 120 -9.41 4.54 -8.40
N GLY A 121 -10.27 4.49 -9.43
CA GLY A 121 -11.23 5.57 -9.70
C GLY A 121 -12.21 5.83 -8.56
N ASP A 122 -12.61 4.77 -7.86
CA ASP A 122 -13.54 4.82 -6.72
C ASP A 122 -12.84 4.67 -5.37
N ASP A 123 -11.51 4.81 -5.31
CA ASP A 123 -10.76 4.69 -4.06
C ASP A 123 -11.09 5.89 -3.15
N ARG A 124 -11.70 5.59 -2.00
CA ARG A 124 -12.10 6.60 -0.99
C ARG A 124 -11.03 6.84 0.07
N VAL A 125 -10.01 5.99 0.14
CA VAL A 125 -8.91 6.09 1.10
C VAL A 125 -7.75 6.85 0.46
N GLU A 126 -7.32 6.41 -0.72
CA GLU A 126 -6.24 7.00 -1.50
C GLU A 126 -6.78 7.48 -2.85
N THR A 127 -7.64 8.51 -2.75
CA THR A 127 -8.30 9.17 -3.89
C THR A 127 -7.33 9.51 -5.02
N VAL A 128 -7.82 9.53 -6.26
CA VAL A 128 -7.05 9.91 -7.46
C VAL A 128 -6.31 11.24 -7.26
N GLU A 129 -6.94 12.21 -6.61
CA GLU A 129 -6.36 13.53 -6.34
C GLU A 129 -5.12 13.43 -5.43
N ARG A 130 -5.18 12.61 -4.37
CA ARG A 130 -4.07 12.36 -3.46
C ARG A 130 -2.92 11.65 -4.17
N VAL A 131 -3.23 10.65 -5.00
CA VAL A 131 -2.22 9.91 -5.76
C VAL A 131 -1.56 10.82 -6.81
N ARG A 132 -2.33 11.64 -7.54
CA ARG A 132 -1.83 12.52 -8.60
C ARG A 132 -0.94 13.66 -8.11
N LYS A 133 -1.07 14.06 -6.85
CA LYS A 133 -0.29 15.17 -6.27
C LYS A 133 1.22 14.86 -6.18
N HIS A 134 1.61 13.60 -6.33
CA HIS A 134 2.96 13.09 -6.08
C HIS A 134 3.43 12.21 -7.24
#